data_AF-A0A316G0G3-F1
#
_entry.id   AF-A0A316G0G3-F1
#
_cell.length_a   1.000
_cell.length_b   1.000
_cell.length_c   1.000
_cell.angle_alpha   90.00
_cell.angle_beta   90.00
_cell.angle_gamma   90.00
#
_symmetry.space_group_name_H-M   'P 1'
#
loop_
_entity.id
_entity.type
_entity.pdbx_description
1 polymer ?
#
loop_
_entity_poly.entity_id
_entity_poly.type
_entity_poly.pdbx_seq_one_letter_code
_entity_poly.pdbx_strand_id
1 'polypeptide(L)'
;MPRRLAALGLLALAACGAPVSETLTTVRHVPSNAVYAGDARMHLFIFDPSEPRSLEDRKAIARRSIALEPNCAWVDAPDDVLEAETRKQGDRYAETMLVAPLRCNRA
;
A
#
# COMPACT_ATOMS: atom_id res chain seq x y z
N MET A 1 35.98 -7.85 -56.60
CA MET A 1 35.33 -9.01 -55.95
C MET A 1 35.00 -8.63 -54.50
N PRO A 2 33.78 -8.86 -54.03
CA PRO A 2 33.18 -8.21 -52.85
C PRO A 2 33.32 -9.04 -51.56
N ARG A 3 32.73 -8.52 -50.47
CA ARG A 3 32.38 -9.19 -49.19
C ARG A 3 33.54 -9.12 -48.16
N ARG A 4 33.35 -8.53 -46.96
CA ARG A 4 32.42 -9.01 -45.92
C ARG A 4 32.02 -7.89 -44.94
N LEU A 5 30.71 -7.85 -44.66
CA LEU A 5 30.05 -7.28 -43.48
C LEU A 5 30.60 -7.89 -42.17
N ALA A 6 30.65 -7.09 -41.10
CA ALA A 6 30.33 -7.47 -39.71
C ALA A 6 30.48 -6.22 -38.81
N ALA A 7 29.38 -5.56 -38.44
CA ALA A 7 28.61 -5.79 -37.19
C ALA A 7 29.19 -4.95 -36.03
N LEU A 8 28.66 -3.75 -35.77
CA LEU A 8 27.56 -3.50 -34.80
C LEU A 8 27.76 -4.23 -33.46
N GLY A 9 28.05 -3.44 -32.42
CA GLY A 9 28.09 -3.87 -31.03
C GLY A 9 27.80 -2.70 -30.08
N LEU A 10 26.70 -1.97 -30.31
CA LEU A 10 26.13 -1.07 -29.32
C LEU A 10 25.47 -1.90 -28.21
N LEU A 11 26.18 -2.12 -27.11
CA LEU A 11 25.60 -2.63 -25.87
C LEU A 11 24.92 -1.48 -25.12
N ALA A 12 23.75 -1.07 -25.62
CA ALA A 12 22.81 -0.31 -24.83
C ALA A 12 22.13 -1.30 -23.87
N LEU A 13 22.64 -1.40 -22.65
CA LEU A 13 21.92 -2.00 -21.52
C LEU A 13 20.72 -1.11 -21.18
N ALA A 14 19.67 -1.24 -21.98
CA ALA A 14 18.33 -0.86 -21.57
C ALA A 14 17.95 -1.77 -20.41
N ALA A 15 18.21 -1.30 -19.19
CA ALA A 15 17.56 -1.84 -18.01
C ALA A 15 16.06 -1.59 -18.18
N CYS A 16 15.36 -2.56 -18.75
CA CYS A 16 13.92 -2.67 -18.68
C CYS A 16 13.55 -2.84 -17.21
N GLY A 17 13.38 -1.71 -16.51
CA GLY A 17 12.46 -1.68 -15.38
C GLY A 17 11.10 -2.04 -15.95
N ALA A 18 10.71 -3.31 -15.81
CA ALA A 18 9.34 -3.69 -16.07
C ALA A 18 8.47 -2.80 -15.19
N PRO A 19 7.44 -2.11 -15.72
CA PRO A 19 6.49 -1.45 -14.85
C PRO A 19 5.93 -2.52 -13.93
N VAL A 20 6.11 -2.37 -12.62
CA VAL A 20 5.36 -3.18 -11.66
C VAL A 20 3.92 -2.82 -11.92
N SER A 21 3.24 -3.73 -12.60
CA SER A 21 1.84 -3.62 -12.91
C SER A 21 1.11 -3.81 -11.58
N GLU A 22 1.00 -2.75 -10.76
CA GLU A 22 0.07 -2.65 -9.62
C GLU A 22 -1.37 -2.62 -10.16
N THR A 23 -1.71 -3.64 -10.92
CA THR A 23 -3.00 -3.81 -11.54
C THR A 23 -3.86 -4.51 -10.50
N LEU A 24 -4.92 -3.84 -10.06
CA LEU A 24 -6.16 -4.40 -9.48
C LEU A 24 -6.28 -4.59 -7.96
N THR A 25 -5.30 -4.25 -7.10
CA THR A 25 -5.57 -4.35 -5.66
C THR A 25 -6.51 -3.21 -5.22
N THR A 26 -7.77 -3.57 -4.98
CA THR A 26 -8.74 -2.62 -4.42
C THR A 26 -8.69 -2.67 -2.89
N VAL A 27 -9.10 -1.56 -2.27
CA VAL A 27 -9.14 -1.44 -0.82
C VAL A 27 -10.53 -1.03 -0.40
N ARG A 28 -11.11 -1.78 0.53
CA ARG A 28 -12.27 -1.35 1.29
C ARG A 28 -11.79 -0.68 2.57
N HIS A 29 -12.12 0.60 2.71
CA HIS A 29 -11.90 1.39 3.90
C HIS A 29 -13.13 1.31 4.83
N VAL A 30 -12.90 1.02 6.12
CA VAL A 30 -13.93 0.94 7.16
C VAL A 30 -13.54 1.85 8.33
N PRO A 31 -14.37 2.86 8.68
CA PRO A 31 -14.08 3.72 9.83
C PRO A 31 -14.28 2.98 11.15
N SER A 32 -13.46 3.31 12.15
CA SER A 32 -13.65 2.86 13.54
C SER A 32 -13.64 4.04 14.50
N ASN A 33 -14.31 3.85 15.66
CA ASN A 33 -14.36 4.86 16.71
C ASN A 33 -13.17 4.76 17.70
N ALA A 34 -12.28 3.78 17.53
CA ALA A 34 -11.12 3.62 18.39
C ALA A 34 -10.17 4.82 18.26
N VAL A 35 -9.85 5.46 19.39
CA VAL A 35 -8.96 6.64 19.45
C VAL A 35 -7.52 6.20 19.23
N TYR A 36 -6.77 6.93 18.41
CA TYR A 36 -5.31 6.85 18.40
C TYR A 36 -4.69 7.99 19.21
N ALA A 37 -4.85 9.23 18.75
CA ALA A 37 -4.33 10.43 19.41
C ALA A 37 -5.08 11.68 18.97
N GLY A 38 -5.43 12.55 19.92
CA GLY A 38 -6.20 13.77 19.64
C GLY A 38 -7.52 13.46 18.93
N ASP A 39 -7.66 13.97 17.71
CA ASP A 39 -8.80 13.75 16.82
C ASP A 39 -8.62 12.57 15.84
N ALA A 40 -7.45 11.94 15.81
CA ALA A 40 -7.18 10.78 14.96
C ALA A 40 -7.83 9.50 15.51
N ARG A 41 -8.41 8.72 14.61
CA ARG A 41 -9.08 7.45 14.90
C ARG A 41 -8.40 6.33 14.13
N MET A 42 -8.51 5.10 14.61
CA MET A 42 -8.08 3.92 13.87
C MET A 42 -9.09 3.61 12.77
N HIS A 43 -8.62 3.23 11.60
CA HIS A 43 -9.44 2.81 10.47
C HIS A 43 -8.91 1.48 9.93
N LEU A 44 -9.82 0.64 9.46
CA LEU A 44 -9.52 -0.69 8.92
C LEU A 44 -9.50 -0.63 7.39
N PHE A 45 -8.47 -1.24 6.81
CA PHE A 45 -8.28 -1.42 5.38
C PHE A 45 -8.29 -2.92 5.06
N ILE A 46 -9.20 -3.32 4.18
CA ILE A 46 -9.37 -4.70 3.72
C ILE A 46 -9.01 -4.74 2.23
N PHE A 47 -8.04 -5.57 1.87
CA PHE A 47 -7.49 -5.65 0.51
C PHE A 47 -8.17 -6.78 -0.30
N ASP A 48 -8.43 -6.53 -1.58
CA ASP A 48 -8.92 -7.54 -2.54
C ASP A 48 -7.95 -7.61 -3.75
N PRO A 49 -7.35 -8.78 -4.04
CA PRO A 49 -7.50 -10.06 -3.36
C PRO A 49 -6.86 -10.07 -1.96
N SER A 50 -7.45 -10.88 -1.07
CA SER A 50 -6.97 -11.11 0.31
C SER A 50 -5.74 -12.04 0.30
N GLU A 51 -4.63 -11.49 -0.15
CA GLU A 51 -3.32 -12.13 -0.22
C GLU A 51 -2.38 -11.55 0.84
N PRO A 52 -1.51 -12.37 1.47
CA PRO A 52 -0.49 -11.89 2.40
C PRO A 52 0.45 -10.86 1.75
N ARG A 53 0.71 -9.76 2.45
CA ARG A 53 1.56 -8.65 2.00
C ARG A 53 2.42 -8.09 3.12
N SER A 54 3.58 -7.53 2.74
CA SER A 54 4.43 -6.80 3.68
C SER A 54 3.67 -5.62 4.30
N LEU A 55 4.08 -5.18 5.49
CA LEU A 55 3.49 -3.98 6.10
C LEU A 55 3.66 -2.75 5.20
N GLU A 56 4.81 -2.62 4.55
CA GLU A 56 5.10 -1.52 3.63
C GLU A 56 4.11 -1.48 2.46
N ASP A 57 3.88 -2.62 1.80
CA ASP A 57 2.93 -2.71 0.68
C ASP A 57 1.51 -2.35 1.13
N ARG A 58 1.09 -2.88 2.28
CA ARG A 58 -0.24 -2.57 2.85
C ARG A 58 -0.39 -1.07 3.11
N LYS A 59 0.64 -0.42 3.68
CA LYS A 59 0.64 1.04 3.90
C LYS A 59 0.62 1.81 2.58
N ALA A 60 1.40 1.39 1.58
CA ALA A 60 1.46 2.04 0.28
C ALA A 60 0.09 2.01 -0.42
N ILE A 61 -0.56 0.84 -0.48
CA ILE A 61 -1.89 0.67 -1.09
C ILE A 61 -2.94 1.49 -0.32
N ALA A 62 -2.96 1.41 1.02
CA ALA A 62 -3.92 2.16 1.85
C ALA A 62 -3.76 3.68 1.68
N ARG A 63 -2.53 4.19 1.68
CA ARG A 63 -2.24 5.62 1.48
C ARG A 63 -2.73 6.12 0.12
N ARG A 64 -2.55 5.33 -0.95
CA ARG A 64 -3.09 5.68 -2.28
C ARG A 64 -4.62 5.74 -2.27
N SER A 65 -5.30 4.83 -1.57
CA SER A 65 -6.76 4.86 -1.41
C SER A 65 -7.22 6.12 -0.68
N ILE A 66 -6.56 6.48 0.43
CA ILE A 66 -6.91 7.67 1.23
C ILE A 66 -6.61 8.98 0.49
N ALA A 67 -5.61 9.02 -0.39
CA ALA A 67 -5.35 10.18 -1.23
C ALA A 67 -6.54 10.55 -2.15
N LEU A 68 -7.49 9.64 -2.37
CA LEU A 68 -8.72 9.86 -3.14
C LEU A 68 -9.89 10.32 -2.24
N GLU A 69 -9.74 10.31 -0.91
CA GLU A 69 -10.77 10.69 0.05
C GLU A 69 -10.52 12.11 0.58
N PRO A 70 -11.24 13.15 0.09
CA PRO A 70 -10.89 14.56 0.35
C PRO A 70 -11.02 14.97 1.83
N ASN A 71 -11.75 14.19 2.63
CA ASN A 71 -12.03 14.51 4.03
C ASN A 71 -11.17 13.73 5.01
N CYS A 72 -10.25 12.88 4.53
CA CYS A 72 -9.41 12.05 5.39
C CYS A 72 -7.92 12.30 5.10
N ALA A 73 -7.13 12.40 6.16
CA ALA A 73 -5.69 12.54 6.11
C ALA A 73 -5.01 11.38 6.84
N TRP A 74 -3.96 10.84 6.23
CA TRP A 74 -3.11 9.83 6.86
C TRP A 74 -2.38 10.40 8.08
N VAL A 75 -2.35 9.65 9.18
CA VAL A 75 -1.56 9.98 10.37
C VAL A 75 -0.47 8.93 10.51
N ASP A 76 0.78 9.37 10.62
CA ASP A 76 1.88 8.44 10.84
C ASP A 76 1.84 7.87 12.26
N ALA A 77 2.01 6.55 12.33
CA ALA A 77 2.15 5.81 13.57
C ALA A 77 3.33 4.84 13.44
N PRO A 78 3.97 4.47 14.56
CA PRO A 78 4.98 3.42 14.58
C PRO A 78 4.47 2.10 14.01
N ASP A 79 5.33 1.36 13.31
CA ASP A 79 4.95 0.11 12.64
C ASP A 79 4.47 -0.98 13.62
N ASP A 80 5.09 -1.05 14.81
CA ASP A 80 4.68 -1.94 15.90
C ASP A 80 3.25 -1.66 16.38
N VAL A 81 2.83 -0.39 16.41
CA VAL A 81 1.45 0.01 16.69
C VAL A 81 0.52 -0.50 15.59
N LEU A 82 0.85 -0.27 14.32
CA LEU A 82 0.02 -0.72 13.18
C LEU A 82 -0.16 -2.24 13.20
N GLU A 83 0.92 -2.98 13.44
CA GLU A 83 0.87 -4.43 13.55
C GLU A 83 0.04 -4.90 14.75
N ALA A 84 0.23 -4.30 15.93
CA ALA A 84 -0.50 -4.67 17.12
C ALA A 84 -2.01 -4.43 16.95
N GLU A 85 -2.41 -3.28 16.40
CA GLU A 85 -3.82 -2.96 16.14
C GLU A 85 -4.43 -3.84 15.04
N THR A 86 -3.63 -4.23 14.03
CA THR A 86 -4.07 -5.17 12.99
C THR A 86 -4.29 -6.57 13.58
N ARG A 87 -3.38 -7.06 14.43
CA ARG A 87 -3.52 -8.37 15.10
C ARG A 87 -4.75 -8.44 16.01
N LYS A 88 -5.22 -7.33 16.58
CA LYS A 88 -6.49 -7.28 17.34
C LYS A 88 -7.72 -7.65 16.51
N GLN A 89 -7.66 -7.59 15.18
CA GLN A 89 -8.74 -8.08 14.31
C GLN A 89 -8.74 -9.62 14.21
N GLY A 90 -7.65 -10.26 14.65
CA GLY A 90 -7.39 -11.69 14.61
C GLY A 90 -6.05 -11.97 13.94
N ASP A 91 -5.26 -12.87 14.52
CA ASP A 91 -3.89 -13.19 14.05
C ASP A 91 -3.84 -13.61 12.57
N ARG A 92 -4.88 -14.29 12.09
CA ARG A 92 -5.01 -14.70 10.68
C ARG A 92 -5.08 -13.56 9.67
N TYR A 93 -5.31 -12.33 10.12
CA TYR A 93 -5.44 -11.15 9.27
C TYR A 93 -4.22 -10.22 9.32
N ALA A 94 -3.19 -10.57 10.09
CA ALA A 94 -2.01 -9.73 10.31
C ALA A 94 -1.34 -9.29 9.00
N GLU A 95 -1.43 -10.10 7.95
CA GLU A 95 -0.79 -9.89 6.65
C GLU A 95 -1.78 -9.57 5.52
N THR A 96 -3.09 -9.62 5.77
CA THR A 96 -4.14 -9.45 4.75
C THR A 96 -5.08 -8.26 5.03
N MET A 97 -4.90 -7.58 6.16
CA MET A 97 -5.58 -6.35 6.53
C MET A 97 -4.57 -5.33 7.05
N LEU A 98 -4.99 -4.08 7.21
CA LEU A 98 -4.22 -3.05 7.90
C LEU A 98 -5.15 -2.23 8.78
N VAL A 99 -4.77 -2.00 10.03
CA VAL A 99 -5.35 -0.95 10.87
C VAL A 99 -4.36 0.19 10.95
N ALA A 100 -4.79 1.40 10.57
CA ALA A 100 -3.95 2.60 10.63
C ALA A 100 -4.75 3.84 11.00
N PRO A 101 -4.13 4.84 11.64
CA PRO A 101 -4.85 6.02 12.08
C PRO A 101 -5.04 7.03 10.96
N LEU A 102 -6.25 7.59 10.90
CA LEU A 102 -6.60 8.71 10.03
C LEU A 102 -7.18 9.85 10.87
N ARG A 103 -7.01 11.06 10.35
CA ARG A 103 -7.79 12.23 10.78
C ARG A 103 -8.82 12.51 9.70
N CYS A 104 -10.08 12.22 9.98
CA CYS A 104 -11.18 12.47 9.06
C CYS A 104 -12.10 13.57 9.59
N ASN A 105 -12.40 14.56 8.76
CA ASN A 105 -13.43 15.53 9.04
C ASN A 105 -14.79 14.90 8.71
N ARG A 106 -15.74 14.94 9.65
CA ARG A 106 -17.15 14.69 9.29
C ARG A 106 -17.58 15.83 8.39
N ALA A 107 -18.00 15.50 7.16
CA ALA A 107 -18.79 16.41 6.35
C ALA A 107 -20.14 16.68 7.04
#